data_AF-A0A1G7N1X4-F1
#
_entry.id   AF-A0A1G7N1X4-F1
#
_cell.length_a   1.000
_cell.length_b   1.000
_cell.length_c   1.000
_cell.angle_alpha   90.00
_cell.angle_beta   90.00
_cell.angle_gamma   90.00
#
_symmetry.space_group_name_H-M   'P 1'
#
loop_
_entity.id
_entity.type
_entity.pdbx_description
1 polymer ?
#
loop_
_entity_poly.entity_id
_entity_poly.type
_entity_poly.pdbx_seq_one_letter_code
_entity_poly.pdbx_strand_id
1 'polypeptide(L)'
;MTAPIEALRDLADVEEIHTVAGNTSLILKLRCNGPAGLEQLLLRIQDIEGVRSTHSYVVLGTYLERGPMPELPEPAMPSNE
;
A
#
# COMPACT_ATOMS: atom_id res chain seq x y z
N MET A 1 -12.69 7.07 13.45
CA MET A 1 -11.30 7.31 13.00
C MET A 1 -10.83 6.28 11.97
N THR A 2 -11.63 5.27 11.60
CA THR A 2 -11.31 4.22 10.62
C THR A 2 -12.11 4.27 9.30
N ALA A 3 -13.17 5.09 9.22
CA ALA A 3 -14.07 5.16 8.07
C ALA A 3 -13.39 5.30 6.70
N PRO A 4 -12.30 6.10 6.53
CA PRO A 4 -11.61 6.18 5.24
C PRO A 4 -10.95 4.86 4.83
N ILE A 5 -10.44 4.10 5.81
CA ILE A 5 -9.79 2.80 5.56
C ILE A 5 -10.82 1.76 5.14
N GLU A 6 -12.01 1.77 5.74
CA GLU A 6 -13.11 0.88 5.34
C GLU A 6 -13.51 1.12 3.89
N ALA A 7 -13.72 2.39 3.50
CA ALA A 7 -14.03 2.76 2.12
C ALA A 7 -12.94 2.32 1.12
N LEU A 8 -11.66 2.43 1.50
CA LEU A 8 -10.54 1.98 0.69
C LEU A 8 -10.47 0.45 0.56
N ARG A 9 -10.81 -0.29 1.63
CA ARG A 9 -10.78 -1.77 1.63
C ARG A 9 -11.82 -2.40 0.70
N ASP A 10 -12.92 -1.70 0.44
CA ASP A 10 -13.99 -2.18 -0.44
C ASP A 10 -13.66 -1.97 -1.93
N LEU A 11 -12.57 -1.26 -2.25
CA LEU A 11 -12.11 -1.05 -3.62
C LEU A 11 -11.27 -2.26 -4.07
N ALA A 12 -11.79 -3.03 -5.03
CA ALA A 12 -11.07 -4.17 -5.62
C ALA A 12 -9.73 -3.78 -6.26
N ASP A 13 -9.57 -2.52 -6.68
CA ASP A 13 -8.33 -1.98 -7.25
C ASP A 13 -7.22 -1.78 -6.18
N VAL A 14 -7.55 -1.86 -4.89
CA VAL A 14 -6.58 -1.72 -3.79
C VAL A 14 -6.02 -3.10 -3.44
N GLU A 15 -4.76 -3.34 -3.78
CA GLU A 15 -4.07 -4.60 -3.49
C GLU A 15 -3.52 -4.64 -2.05
N GLU A 16 -3.03 -3.51 -1.55
CA GLU A 16 -2.43 -3.41 -0.23
C GLU A 16 -2.67 -2.05 0.41
N ILE A 17 -2.83 -2.03 1.75
CA ILE A 17 -2.99 -0.84 2.58
C ILE A 17 -2.06 -0.94 3.77
N HIS A 18 -1.20 0.06 3.96
CA HIS A 18 -0.24 0.10 5.06
C HIS A 18 -0.28 1.45 5.77
N THR A 19 -0.33 1.43 7.10
CA THR A 19 -0.03 2.62 7.91
C THR A 19 1.48 2.80 7.99
N VAL A 20 1.97 4.03 7.85
CA VAL A 20 3.40 4.32 7.90
C VAL A 20 3.71 5.43 8.89
N ALA A 21 4.93 5.42 9.43
CA ALA A 21 5.45 6.54 10.20
C ALA A 21 5.92 7.66 9.25
N GLY A 22 5.81 8.91 9.69
CA GLY A 22 6.24 10.09 8.94
C GLY A 22 5.08 10.96 8.47
N ASN A 23 5.28 11.68 7.36
CA ASN A 23 4.36 12.73 6.90
C ASN A 23 3.13 12.19 6.14
N THR A 24 3.22 10.98 5.60
CA THR A 24 2.11 10.30 4.91
C THR A 24 1.44 9.34 5.88
N SER A 25 0.11 9.33 5.93
CA SER A 25 -0.63 8.46 6.86
C SER A 25 -0.76 7.02 6.36
N LEU A 26 -0.89 6.84 5.03
CA LEU A 26 -1.12 5.55 4.39
C LEU A 26 -0.25 5.41 3.13
N ILE A 27 0.28 4.22 2.89
CA ILE A 27 0.79 3.80 1.58
C ILE A 27 -0.17 2.76 1.02
N LEU A 28 -0.58 2.96 -0.23
CA LEU A 28 -1.50 2.09 -0.96
C LEU A 28 -0.77 1.48 -2.17
N LYS A 29 -0.97 0.19 -2.40
CA LYS A 29 -0.62 -0.46 -3.69
C LYS A 29 -1.91 -0.67 -4.46
N LEU A 30 -1.97 -0.12 -5.68
CA LEU A 30 -3.16 -0.12 -6.51
C LEU A 30 -2.89 -0.84 -7.84
N ARG A 31 -3.89 -1.54 -8.38
CA ARG A 31 -3.89 -2.07 -9.74
C ARG A 31 -5.11 -1.56 -10.49
N CYS A 32 -4.88 -1.00 -11.67
CA CYS A 32 -5.92 -0.41 -12.51
C CYS A 32 -5.71 -0.79 -13.97
N ASN A 33 -6.78 -0.70 -14.78
CA ASN A 33 -6.72 -0.98 -16.21
C ASN A 33 -6.30 0.28 -17.00
N GLY A 34 -5.00 0.57 -16.97
CA GLY A 34 -4.39 1.67 -17.73
C GLY A 34 -4.66 3.08 -17.17
N PRO A 35 -4.20 4.13 -17.88
CA PRO A 35 -4.19 5.50 -17.36
C PRO A 35 -5.57 6.07 -17.02
N ALA A 36 -6.58 5.80 -17.84
CA ALA A 36 -7.95 6.27 -17.57
C ALA A 36 -8.55 5.60 -16.31
N GLY A 37 -8.26 4.31 -16.10
CA GLY A 37 -8.63 3.61 -14.88
C GLY A 37 -7.93 4.18 -13.65
N LEU A 38 -6.64 4.53 -13.78
CA LEU A 38 -5.89 5.19 -12.71
C LEU A 38 -6.50 6.54 -12.33
N GLU A 39 -6.81 7.38 -13.32
CA GLU A 39 -7.41 8.69 -13.09
C GLU A 39 -8.74 8.56 -12.33
N GLN A 40 -9.64 7.68 -12.78
CA GLN A 40 -10.91 7.43 -12.11
C GLN A 40 -10.71 6.91 -10.68
N LEU A 41 -9.74 6.03 -10.45
CA LEU A 41 -9.45 5.51 -9.13
C LEU A 41 -8.93 6.61 -8.19
N LEU A 42 -8.02 7.47 -8.67
CA LEU A 42 -7.51 8.60 -7.89
C LEU A 42 -8.62 9.60 -7.55
N LEU A 43 -9.52 9.89 -8.49
CA LEU A 43 -10.70 10.73 -8.26
C LEU A 43 -11.63 10.13 -7.20
N ARG A 44 -11.83 8.80 -7.21
CA ARG A 44 -12.62 8.13 -6.16
C ARG A 44 -11.94 8.21 -4.80
N ILE A 45 -10.62 8.06 -4.73
CA ILE A 45 -9.87 8.09 -3.48
C ILE A 45 -9.87 9.50 -2.86
N GLN A 46 -9.69 10.56 -3.65
CA GLN A 46 -9.73 11.94 -3.13
C GLN A 46 -11.11 12.32 -2.59
N ASP A 47 -12.19 11.73 -3.11
CA ASP A 47 -13.57 12.01 -2.69
C ASP A 47 -13.93 11.31 -1.36
N ILE A 48 -13.09 10.40 -0.88
CA ILE A 48 -13.29 9.75 0.42
C ILE A 48 -13.10 10.79 1.54
N GLU A 49 -14.13 10.96 2.36
CA GLU A 49 -14.08 11.85 3.51
C GLU A 49 -12.89 11.51 4.42
N GLY A 50 -12.06 12.51 4.74
CA GLY A 50 -10.85 12.35 5.55
C GLY A 50 -9.55 12.19 4.74
N VAL A 51 -9.63 11.98 3.42
CA VAL A 51 -8.47 12.07 2.54
C VAL A 51 -8.14 13.55 2.30
N ARG A 52 -6.98 14.00 2.78
CA ARG A 52 -6.55 15.41 2.64
C ARG A 52 -5.72 15.67 1.40
N SER A 53 -4.90 14.70 1.02
CA SER A 53 -4.01 14.78 -0.13
C SER A 53 -3.55 13.38 -0.54
N THR A 54 -3.20 13.23 -1.81
CA THR A 54 -2.60 12.01 -2.37
C THR A 54 -1.28 12.37 -3.04
N HIS A 55 -0.35 11.42 -3.03
CA HIS A 55 0.89 11.52 -3.79
C HIS A 55 1.13 10.16 -4.44
N SER A 56 1.13 10.13 -5.77
CA SER A 56 1.06 8.90 -6.55
C SER A 56 2.33 8.70 -7.36
N TYR A 57 2.79 7.45 -7.40
CA TYR A 57 3.89 7.01 -8.24
C TYR A 57 3.39 5.90 -9.16
N VAL A 58 3.76 5.95 -10.43
CA VAL A 58 3.44 4.90 -11.40
C VAL A 58 4.65 4.00 -11.55
N VAL A 59 4.48 2.71 -11.25
CA VAL A 59 5.54 1.71 -11.45
C VAL A 59 5.76 1.51 -12.95
N LEU A 60 7.00 1.71 -13.42
CA LEU A 60 7.38 1.54 -14.83
C LEU A 60 7.88 0.13 -15.15
N GLY A 61 8.35 -0.60 -14.13
CA GLY A 61 8.86 -1.96 -14.27
C GLY A 61 8.95 -2.63 -12.91
N THR A 62 8.62 -3.92 -12.85
CA THR A 62 8.62 -4.71 -11.62
C THR A 62 9.71 -5.76 -11.70
N TYR A 63 10.74 -5.63 -10.86
CA TYR A 63 11.82 -6.63 -10.75
C TYR A 63 11.45 -7.76 -9.79
N LEU A 64 10.59 -7.48 -8.80
CA LEU A 64 10.14 -8.45 -7.82
C LEU A 64 8.79 -8.02 -7.24
N GLU A 65 7.85 -8.96 -7.14
CA GLU A 65 6.59 -8.79 -6.45
C GLU A 65 6.31 -10.07 -5.66
N ARG A 66 6.34 -9.99 -4.33
CA ARG A 66 6.07 -11.10 -3.42
C ARG A 66 5.37 -10.61 -2.16
N GLY A 67 4.55 -11.47 -1.58
CA GLY A 67 3.94 -11.21 -0.27
C GLY A 67 4.95 -11.27 0.89
N PRO A 68 4.50 -10.98 2.12
CA PRO A 68 5.35 -11.00 3.30
C PRO A 68 5.94 -12.41 3.52
N MET A 69 7.27 -12.51 3.47
CA MET A 69 8.02 -13.72 3.74
C MET A 69 9.20 -13.40 4.65
N PRO A 70 9.01 -13.36 5.98
CA PRO A 70 10.11 -13.17 6.90
C PRO A 70 10.94 -14.47 6.96
N GLU A 71 12.19 -14.42 6.53
CA GLU A 71 13.16 -15.43 6.92
C GLU A 71 13.50 -15.19 8.40
N LEU A 72 13.18 -16.14 9.27
CA LEU A 72 13.62 -16.09 10.67
C LEU A 72 15.15 -16.24 10.68
N PRO A 73 15.91 -15.35 11.34
CA PRO A 73 17.33 -15.62 11.57
C PRO A 73 17.46 -16.93 12.35
N GLU A 74 18.36 -17.83 11.93
CA GLU A 74 18.73 -18.98 12.76
C GLU A 74 19.17 -18.46 14.14
N PRO A 75 18.68 -19.04 15.25
CA PRO A 75 19.11 -18.63 16.58
C PRO A 75 20.63 -18.79 16.68
N ALA A 76 21.32 -17.74 17.15
CA ALA A 76 22.76 -17.78 17.35
C ALA A 76 23.12 -18.98 18.24
N MET A 77 23.79 -19.96 17.66
CA MET A 77 24.33 -21.10 18.40
C MET A 77 25.29 -20.56 19.47
N PRO A 78 25.17 -20.93 20.75
CA PRO A 78 26.08 -20.45 21.78
C PRO A 78 27.50 -20.89 21.41
N SER A 79 28.40 -19.91 21.28
CA SER A 79 29.83 -20.15 21.12
C SER A 79 30.33 -20.87 22.36
N ASN A 80 30.70 -22.15 22.20
CA ASN A 80 31.31 -22.93 23.26
C ASN A 80 32.75 -22.42 23.47
N GLU A 81 32.96 -21.65 24.54
CA GLU A 81 34.28 -21.37 25.11
C GLU A 81 34.93 -22.66 25.65
#